data_AF-A0A2T0A8Q8-F1
#
_entry.id   AF-A0A2T0A8Q8-F1
#
_cell.length_a   1.000
_cell.length_b   1.000
_cell.length_c   1.000
_cell.angle_alpha   90.00
_cell.angle_beta   90.00
_cell.angle_gamma   90.00
#
_symmetry.space_group_name_H-M   'P 1'
#
loop_
_entity.id
_entity.type
_entity.pdbx_description
1 polymer ?
#
loop_
_entity_poly.entity_id
_entity_poly.type
_entity_poly.pdbx_seq_one_letter_code
_entity_poly.pdbx_strand_id
1 'polypeptide(L)'
;MGANRFAGLRLEDLQGDMLSLCKDQFGCRYLQKKLEDGNPEHRDMIYNEVFPHFAELMSDPFANYLAQRLLEHATDEQRDALIESISGELVTISLNMHGTRAVQKMIDCLSTRRQVQSLILALNLNVVTLIKDLNGNHVIQKCLNALPPEDNQFIYNAVATHCIEVATHRHGCCVLQRCIDHASESQRIQLVTEITYNSLTLVQDAFGNYVVQYVLDLNDNRFIEAIVRQFLGNVSALSAQKFSSNVVEKCIRVADATGRRAIIDELLVKNRLERLLRDSFANYVVQTALDYAEPAQRAQLVETIRPILPMIRNTPYGKRIQSKIQRETNEHMGHRGGYHHHGHGHHQAFIPAGGYYGVPTFNGPPPHYPPHLAHGMHAPPPHAFGEYARAGSPYLGQFAGYPPAMLGGPMGAGPNGSLPGGPGAAGQQAGAGFAPYAQAGPGAGDFAAPSSQNAHGGLPSAAGYATFAM
;
A
#
# COMPACT_ATOMS: atom_id res chain seq x y z
N MET A 1 -42.27 3.00 11.82
CA MET A 1 -43.32 2.28 11.08
C MET A 1 -42.62 1.51 9.96
N GLY A 2 -42.40 0.21 10.11
CA GLY A 2 -41.53 -0.56 9.21
C GLY A 2 -42.27 -1.41 8.17
N ALA A 3 -41.54 -1.85 7.14
CA ALA A 3 -41.82 -2.90 6.14
C ALA A 3 -43.25 -2.96 5.51
N ASN A 4 -44.30 -3.17 6.30
CA ASN A 4 -45.69 -3.26 5.86
C ASN A 4 -46.23 -1.98 5.18
N ARG A 5 -45.55 -0.83 5.30
CA ARG A 5 -45.97 0.42 4.63
C ARG A 5 -46.14 0.24 3.12
N PHE A 6 -45.36 -0.64 2.49
CA PHE A 6 -45.33 -0.84 1.03
C PHE A 6 -46.00 -2.14 0.57
N ALA A 7 -46.74 -2.82 1.44
CA ALA A 7 -47.44 -4.05 1.09
C ALA A 7 -48.69 -3.72 0.24
N GLY A 8 -48.72 -4.21 -1.01
CA GLY A 8 -49.87 -4.05 -1.92
C GLY A 8 -49.97 -2.70 -2.64
N LEU A 9 -49.08 -1.74 -2.35
CA LEU A 9 -48.93 -0.52 -3.15
C LEU A 9 -48.39 -0.86 -4.54
N ARG A 10 -48.91 -0.17 -5.57
CA ARG A 10 -48.36 -0.21 -6.93
C ARG A 10 -47.27 0.85 -7.05
N LEU A 11 -46.41 0.75 -8.07
CA LEU A 11 -45.39 1.76 -8.31
C LEU A 11 -45.99 3.02 -8.95
N GLU A 12 -46.98 2.84 -9.82
CA GLU A 12 -47.70 3.93 -10.49
C GLU A 12 -48.38 4.89 -9.51
N ASP A 13 -48.84 4.38 -8.36
CA ASP A 13 -49.47 5.16 -7.28
C ASP A 13 -48.46 6.08 -6.53
N LEU A 14 -47.16 5.98 -6.83
CA LEU A 14 -46.06 6.69 -6.15
C LEU A 14 -45.32 7.66 -7.09
N GLN A 15 -45.82 7.88 -8.30
CA GLN A 15 -45.22 8.79 -9.28
C GLN A 15 -45.26 10.24 -8.78
N GLY A 16 -44.09 10.90 -8.74
CA GLY A 16 -43.87 12.23 -8.18
C GLY A 16 -43.38 12.22 -6.73
N ASP A 17 -43.49 11.07 -6.02
CA ASP A 17 -43.03 10.89 -4.64
C ASP A 17 -41.79 9.97 -4.53
N MET A 18 -41.38 9.29 -5.61
CA MET A 18 -40.27 8.33 -5.61
C MET A 18 -38.95 8.95 -5.16
N LEU A 19 -38.64 10.21 -5.53
CA LEU A 19 -37.44 10.91 -5.07
C LEU A 19 -37.38 10.99 -3.53
N SER A 20 -38.53 11.21 -2.87
CA SER A 20 -38.61 11.23 -1.40
C SER A 20 -38.41 9.82 -0.82
N LEU A 21 -38.95 8.80 -1.49
CA LEU A 21 -38.80 7.39 -1.11
C LEU A 21 -37.36 6.90 -1.23
N CYS A 22 -36.57 7.43 -2.18
CA CYS A 22 -35.15 7.08 -2.34
C CYS A 22 -34.31 7.33 -1.07
N LYS A 23 -34.67 8.34 -0.28
CA LYS A 23 -33.98 8.73 0.96
C LYS A 23 -34.59 8.11 2.23
N ASP A 24 -35.72 7.39 2.11
CA ASP A 24 -36.29 6.56 3.17
C ASP A 24 -35.73 5.14 3.09
N GLN A 25 -35.35 4.55 4.23
CA GLN A 25 -34.76 3.20 4.27
C GLN A 25 -35.67 2.12 3.66
N PHE A 26 -36.98 2.21 3.89
CA PHE A 26 -37.94 1.22 3.41
C PHE A 26 -38.43 1.53 1.98
N GLY A 27 -38.63 2.81 1.66
CA GLY A 27 -38.94 3.29 0.31
C GLY A 27 -37.85 2.94 -0.68
N CYS A 28 -36.59 3.22 -0.35
CA CYS A 28 -35.44 2.86 -1.16
C CYS A 28 -35.38 1.34 -1.40
N ARG A 29 -35.62 0.52 -0.37
CA ARG A 29 -35.65 -0.94 -0.51
C ARG A 29 -36.82 -1.44 -1.37
N TYR A 30 -37.97 -0.77 -1.32
CA TYR A 30 -39.11 -1.07 -2.19
C TYR A 30 -38.79 -0.74 -3.66
N LEU A 31 -38.23 0.44 -3.94
CA LEU A 31 -37.84 0.85 -5.30
C LEU A 31 -36.73 -0.05 -5.88
N GLN A 32 -35.75 -0.46 -5.05
CA GLN A 32 -34.74 -1.46 -5.43
C GLN A 32 -35.40 -2.76 -5.90
N LYS A 33 -36.37 -3.28 -5.14
CA LYS A 33 -37.11 -4.49 -5.51
C LYS A 33 -37.91 -4.31 -6.82
N LYS A 34 -38.45 -3.11 -7.08
CA LYS A 34 -39.19 -2.83 -8.32
C LYS A 34 -38.30 -2.82 -9.57
N LEU A 35 -37.01 -2.50 -9.44
CA LEU A 35 -36.03 -2.70 -10.50
C LEU A 35 -35.68 -4.20 -10.66
N GLU A 36 -35.50 -4.91 -9.55
CA GLU A 36 -35.22 -6.36 -9.51
C GLU A 36 -36.37 -7.22 -10.09
N ASP A 37 -37.63 -6.75 -9.99
CA ASP A 37 -38.81 -7.37 -10.61
C ASP A 37 -38.72 -7.38 -12.16
N GLY A 38 -37.81 -6.61 -12.77
CA GLY A 38 -37.47 -6.68 -14.20
C GLY A 38 -38.46 -6.04 -15.18
N ASN A 39 -39.46 -5.29 -14.68
CA ASN A 39 -40.45 -4.61 -15.51
C ASN A 39 -39.86 -3.31 -16.15
N PRO A 40 -39.78 -3.20 -17.49
CA PRO A 40 -39.27 -2.01 -18.17
C PRO A 40 -40.05 -0.73 -17.83
N GLU A 41 -41.38 -0.80 -17.70
CA GLU A 41 -42.20 0.37 -17.37
C GLU A 41 -41.87 0.90 -15.97
N HIS A 42 -41.63 -0.01 -15.01
CA HIS A 42 -41.27 0.34 -13.64
C HIS A 42 -39.86 0.93 -13.56
N ARG A 43 -38.90 0.37 -14.31
CA ARG A 43 -37.57 0.95 -14.49
C ARG A 43 -37.66 2.36 -15.07
N ASP A 44 -38.46 2.57 -16.11
CA ASP A 44 -38.52 3.85 -16.81
C ASP A 44 -39.23 4.93 -15.97
N MET A 45 -40.25 4.57 -15.18
CA MET A 45 -40.82 5.47 -14.17
C MET A 45 -39.76 5.92 -13.14
N ILE A 46 -39.03 4.97 -12.53
CA ILE A 46 -38.00 5.26 -11.53
C ILE A 46 -36.89 6.12 -12.17
N TYR A 47 -36.39 5.71 -13.33
CA TYR A 47 -35.35 6.44 -14.08
C TYR A 47 -35.74 7.90 -14.31
N ASN A 48 -36.92 8.15 -14.89
CA ASN A 48 -37.36 9.49 -15.26
C ASN A 48 -37.45 10.44 -14.06
N GLU A 49 -37.84 9.92 -12.88
CA GLU A 49 -37.97 10.75 -11.68
C GLU A 49 -36.63 10.98 -10.95
N VAL A 50 -35.73 9.99 -10.93
CA VAL A 50 -34.45 10.13 -10.20
C VAL A 50 -33.30 10.67 -11.04
N PHE A 51 -33.39 10.61 -12.38
CA PHE A 51 -32.34 11.05 -13.31
C PHE A 51 -31.82 12.49 -13.02
N PRO A 52 -32.67 13.51 -12.78
CA PRO A 52 -32.20 14.87 -12.49
C PRO A 52 -31.41 15.00 -11.17
N HIS A 53 -31.49 14.00 -10.29
CA HIS A 53 -30.89 13.99 -8.96
C HIS A 53 -29.80 12.92 -8.80
N PHE A 54 -29.40 12.25 -9.89
CA PHE A 54 -28.63 11.01 -9.80
C PHE A 54 -27.29 11.14 -9.03
N ALA A 55 -26.55 12.24 -9.22
CA ALA A 55 -25.32 12.53 -8.47
C ALA A 55 -25.56 12.63 -6.94
N GLU A 56 -26.67 13.25 -6.52
CA GLU A 56 -27.10 13.33 -5.13
C GLU A 56 -27.41 11.94 -4.57
N LEU A 57 -28.18 11.14 -5.33
CA LEU A 57 -28.53 9.77 -4.92
C LEU A 57 -27.30 8.89 -4.72
N MET A 58 -26.29 8.97 -5.60
CA MET A 58 -25.06 8.19 -5.47
C MET A 58 -24.32 8.45 -4.15
N SER A 59 -24.42 9.66 -3.61
CA SER A 59 -23.70 10.10 -2.40
C SER A 59 -24.51 9.98 -1.10
N ASP A 60 -25.81 9.69 -1.18
CA ASP A 60 -26.72 9.56 -0.04
C ASP A 60 -26.57 8.21 0.70
N PRO A 61 -26.64 8.16 2.04
CA PRO A 61 -26.49 6.91 2.82
C PRO A 61 -27.45 5.77 2.47
N PHE A 62 -28.65 6.08 1.95
CA PHE A 62 -29.66 5.11 1.55
C PHE A 62 -29.87 5.08 0.03
N ALA A 63 -29.96 6.23 -0.63
CA ALA A 63 -30.29 6.27 -2.05
C ALA A 63 -29.17 5.73 -2.96
N ASN A 64 -27.92 5.65 -2.48
CA ASN A 64 -26.82 5.04 -3.23
C ASN A 64 -27.11 3.58 -3.61
N TYR A 65 -27.90 2.85 -2.80
CA TYR A 65 -28.29 1.48 -3.11
C TYR A 65 -29.31 1.42 -4.26
N LEU A 66 -30.21 2.41 -4.37
CA LEU A 66 -31.08 2.53 -5.52
C LEU A 66 -30.30 2.94 -6.78
N ALA A 67 -29.39 3.91 -6.67
CA ALA A 67 -28.52 4.28 -7.79
C ALA A 67 -27.73 3.07 -8.33
N GLN A 68 -27.21 2.23 -7.41
CA GLN A 68 -26.56 0.96 -7.76
C GLN A 68 -27.48 -0.02 -8.48
N ARG A 69 -28.73 -0.24 -8.01
CA ARG A 69 -29.70 -1.10 -8.72
C ARG A 69 -30.06 -0.50 -10.09
N LEU A 70 -30.27 0.81 -10.18
CA LEU A 70 -30.65 1.47 -11.43
C LEU A 70 -29.58 1.26 -12.51
N LEU A 71 -28.29 1.35 -12.17
CA LEU A 71 -27.19 1.09 -13.10
C LEU A 71 -27.16 -0.35 -13.65
N GLU A 72 -27.58 -1.34 -12.83
CA GLU A 72 -27.69 -2.75 -13.25
C GLU A 72 -28.86 -2.99 -14.21
N HIS A 73 -29.99 -2.31 -14.00
CA HIS A 73 -31.23 -2.54 -14.76
C HIS A 73 -31.50 -1.53 -15.89
N ALA A 74 -30.78 -0.41 -15.93
CA ALA A 74 -30.83 0.60 -16.99
C ALA A 74 -30.52 0.00 -18.37
N THR A 75 -31.14 0.54 -19.43
CA THR A 75 -30.65 0.31 -20.80
C THR A 75 -29.29 0.97 -21.02
N ASP A 76 -28.62 0.63 -22.12
CA ASP A 76 -27.33 1.27 -22.44
C ASP A 76 -27.50 2.77 -22.72
N GLU A 77 -28.62 3.20 -23.33
CA GLU A 77 -28.94 4.63 -23.54
C GLU A 77 -29.21 5.37 -22.23
N GLN A 78 -29.90 4.73 -21.29
CA GLN A 78 -30.09 5.26 -19.93
C GLN A 78 -28.76 5.35 -19.19
N ARG A 79 -27.89 4.34 -19.30
CA ARG A 79 -26.57 4.33 -18.65
C ARG A 79 -25.62 5.34 -19.27
N ASP A 80 -25.64 5.52 -20.59
CA ASP A 80 -24.93 6.60 -21.30
C ASP A 80 -25.32 7.96 -20.70
N ALA A 81 -26.62 8.26 -20.62
CA ALA A 81 -27.12 9.53 -20.09
C ALA A 81 -26.79 9.73 -18.61
N LEU A 82 -26.86 8.69 -17.77
CA LEU A 82 -26.51 8.75 -16.35
C LEU A 82 -25.02 9.01 -16.11
N ILE A 83 -24.14 8.42 -16.93
CA ILE A 83 -22.68 8.65 -16.84
C ILE A 83 -22.33 10.07 -17.33
N GLU A 84 -22.96 10.52 -18.42
CA GLU A 84 -22.76 11.87 -18.95
C GLU A 84 -23.26 12.94 -17.97
N SER A 85 -24.41 12.76 -17.32
CA SER A 85 -24.97 13.74 -16.38
C SER A 85 -24.14 13.95 -15.11
N ILE A 86 -23.44 12.91 -14.62
CA ILE A 86 -22.58 13.00 -13.43
C ILE A 86 -21.10 13.27 -13.74
N SER A 87 -20.71 13.34 -15.02
CA SER A 87 -19.31 13.39 -15.46
C SER A 87 -18.48 14.50 -14.78
N GLY A 88 -19.06 15.68 -14.58
CA GLY A 88 -18.41 16.81 -13.90
C GLY A 88 -18.27 16.66 -12.37
N GLU A 89 -19.04 15.76 -11.76
CA GLU A 89 -19.05 15.51 -10.30
C GLU A 89 -18.44 14.15 -9.91
N LEU A 90 -18.12 13.30 -10.89
CA LEU A 90 -17.75 11.90 -10.67
C LEU A 90 -16.55 11.72 -9.73
N VAL A 91 -15.61 12.66 -9.74
CA VAL A 91 -14.48 12.69 -8.80
C VAL A 91 -14.98 12.95 -7.37
N THR A 92 -15.81 13.97 -7.15
CA THR A 92 -16.42 14.28 -5.85
C THR A 92 -17.23 13.10 -5.30
N ILE A 93 -18.01 12.43 -6.17
CA ILE A 93 -18.77 11.21 -5.82
C ILE A 93 -17.80 10.07 -5.45
N SER A 94 -16.70 9.90 -6.18
CA SER A 94 -15.69 8.85 -5.90
C SER A 94 -14.96 9.03 -4.57
N LEU A 95 -14.83 10.27 -4.08
CA LEU A 95 -14.24 10.63 -2.79
C LEU A 95 -15.24 10.47 -1.62
N ASN A 96 -16.54 10.27 -1.89
CA ASN A 96 -17.58 10.05 -0.89
C ASN A 96 -17.65 8.57 -0.45
N MET A 97 -17.94 8.31 0.84
CA MET A 97 -17.97 6.95 1.42
C MET A 97 -19.09 6.04 0.87
N HIS A 98 -20.19 6.64 0.40
CA HIS A 98 -21.30 5.96 -0.28
C HIS A 98 -21.10 6.03 -1.80
N GLY A 99 -20.73 7.22 -2.31
CA GLY A 99 -20.48 7.47 -3.73
C GLY A 99 -19.45 6.54 -4.35
N THR A 100 -18.35 6.22 -3.65
CA THR A 100 -17.36 5.22 -4.12
C THR A 100 -17.99 3.85 -4.41
N ARG A 101 -19.03 3.44 -3.68
CA ARG A 101 -19.73 2.15 -3.92
C ARG A 101 -20.62 2.24 -5.17
N ALA A 102 -21.31 3.36 -5.35
CA ALA A 102 -22.10 3.62 -6.55
C ALA A 102 -21.22 3.72 -7.81
N VAL A 103 -20.07 4.40 -7.75
CA VAL A 103 -19.10 4.46 -8.87
C VAL A 103 -18.47 3.09 -9.14
N GLN A 104 -18.12 2.32 -8.11
CA GLN A 104 -17.62 0.95 -8.32
C GLN A 104 -18.64 0.04 -9.02
N LYS A 105 -19.93 0.19 -8.68
CA LYS A 105 -21.02 -0.51 -9.38
C LYS A 105 -21.25 0.03 -10.79
N MET A 106 -21.13 1.33 -11.02
CA MET A 106 -21.19 1.93 -12.35
C MET A 106 -20.13 1.31 -13.28
N ILE A 107 -18.90 1.10 -12.77
CA ILE A 107 -17.81 0.43 -13.50
C ILE A 107 -18.15 -1.04 -13.82
N ASP A 108 -18.80 -1.77 -12.91
CA ASP A 108 -19.29 -3.14 -13.16
C ASP A 108 -20.36 -3.22 -14.27
N CYS A 109 -21.09 -2.13 -14.53
CA CYS A 109 -22.20 -2.10 -15.48
C CYS A 109 -21.82 -1.52 -16.85
N LEU A 110 -20.55 -1.19 -17.10
CA LEU A 110 -20.13 -0.63 -18.39
C LEU A 110 -20.19 -1.71 -19.49
N SER A 111 -21.01 -1.47 -20.50
CA SER A 111 -21.26 -2.40 -21.62
C SER A 111 -20.77 -1.86 -22.97
N THR A 112 -20.69 -0.53 -23.12
CA THR A 112 -20.36 0.11 -24.41
C THR A 112 -19.04 0.90 -24.37
N ARG A 113 -18.42 1.06 -25.54
CA ARG A 113 -17.21 1.89 -25.71
C ARG A 113 -17.43 3.33 -25.24
N ARG A 114 -18.62 3.90 -25.48
CA ARG A 114 -18.97 5.27 -25.08
C ARG A 114 -18.93 5.45 -23.57
N GLN A 115 -19.55 4.53 -22.83
CA GLN A 115 -19.59 4.55 -21.36
C GLN A 115 -18.18 4.50 -20.74
N VAL A 116 -17.33 3.62 -21.27
CA VAL A 116 -15.92 3.53 -20.84
C VAL A 116 -15.14 4.80 -21.15
N GLN A 117 -15.33 5.41 -22.34
CA GLN A 117 -14.67 6.67 -22.67
C GLN A 117 -15.14 7.85 -21.81
N SER A 118 -16.45 7.95 -21.52
CA SER A 118 -16.98 8.97 -20.61
C SER A 118 -16.43 8.84 -19.20
N LEU A 119 -16.29 7.61 -18.68
CA LEU A 119 -15.59 7.34 -17.42
C LEU A 119 -14.14 7.82 -17.44
N ILE A 120 -13.37 7.43 -18.47
CA ILE A 120 -11.95 7.77 -18.59
C ILE A 120 -11.77 9.30 -18.61
N LEU A 121 -12.56 10.01 -19.43
CA LEU A 121 -12.51 11.47 -19.54
C LEU A 121 -12.79 12.16 -18.19
N ALA A 122 -13.77 11.68 -17.42
CA ALA A 122 -14.11 12.23 -16.13
C ALA A 122 -13.05 11.98 -15.04
N LEU A 123 -12.32 10.85 -15.08
CA LEU A 123 -11.32 10.50 -14.07
C LEU A 123 -9.87 10.91 -14.42
N ASN A 124 -9.53 11.09 -15.70
CA ASN A 124 -8.14 11.20 -16.19
C ASN A 124 -7.28 12.22 -15.43
N LEU A 125 -7.78 13.44 -15.25
CA LEU A 125 -7.04 14.53 -14.60
C LEU A 125 -6.93 14.40 -13.07
N ASN A 126 -7.59 13.40 -12.47
CA ASN A 126 -7.72 13.26 -11.01
C ASN A 126 -7.24 11.90 -10.47
N VAL A 127 -6.57 11.07 -11.29
CA VAL A 127 -6.07 9.75 -10.88
C VAL A 127 -5.27 9.79 -9.58
N VAL A 128 -4.28 10.68 -9.46
CA VAL A 128 -3.42 10.77 -8.27
C VAL A 128 -4.21 11.19 -7.02
N THR A 129 -5.15 12.12 -7.17
CA THR A 129 -6.09 12.54 -6.11
C THR A 129 -6.90 11.35 -5.61
N LEU A 130 -7.47 10.56 -6.53
CA LEU A 130 -8.26 9.38 -6.20
C LEU A 130 -7.41 8.29 -5.53
N ILE A 131 -6.21 8.00 -6.04
CA ILE A 131 -5.25 7.03 -5.46
C ILE A 131 -4.92 7.36 -4.00
N LYS A 132 -4.80 8.65 -3.66
CA LYS A 132 -4.41 9.10 -2.32
C LYS A 132 -5.59 9.18 -1.35
N ASP A 133 -6.82 9.19 -1.83
CA ASP A 133 -8.00 9.25 -0.99
C ASP A 133 -8.39 7.90 -0.36
N LEU A 134 -9.09 7.94 0.78
CA LEU A 134 -9.60 6.77 1.51
C LEU A 134 -10.69 6.00 0.74
N ASN A 135 -11.51 6.70 -0.06
CA ASN A 135 -12.61 6.13 -0.84
C ASN A 135 -12.25 6.01 -2.33
N GLY A 136 -11.55 7.01 -2.89
CA GLY A 136 -11.17 7.08 -4.30
C GLY A 136 -10.21 5.96 -4.74
N ASN A 137 -9.35 5.45 -3.85
CA ASN A 137 -8.41 4.37 -4.19
C ASN A 137 -9.15 3.07 -4.59
N HIS A 138 -10.37 2.87 -4.11
CA HIS A 138 -11.21 1.73 -4.48
C HIS A 138 -11.80 1.88 -5.89
N VAL A 139 -12.07 3.11 -6.35
CA VAL A 139 -12.50 3.38 -7.74
C VAL A 139 -11.36 3.07 -8.70
N ILE A 140 -10.14 3.51 -8.40
CA ILE A 140 -8.95 3.21 -9.24
C ILE A 140 -8.67 1.70 -9.30
N GLN A 141 -8.69 1.01 -8.16
CA GLN A 141 -8.58 -0.46 -8.14
C GLN A 141 -9.72 -1.14 -8.90
N LYS A 142 -10.93 -0.57 -8.93
CA LYS A 142 -12.04 -1.13 -9.69
C LYS A 142 -11.82 -1.01 -11.20
N CYS A 143 -11.30 0.12 -11.69
CA CYS A 143 -10.88 0.26 -13.08
C CYS A 143 -9.84 -0.80 -13.47
N LEU A 144 -8.79 -0.98 -12.65
CA LEU A 144 -7.74 -1.99 -12.88
C LEU A 144 -8.29 -3.44 -12.99
N ASN A 145 -9.33 -3.75 -12.21
CA ASN A 145 -9.94 -5.09 -12.20
C ASN A 145 -10.96 -5.32 -13.33
N ALA A 146 -11.59 -4.26 -13.86
CA ALA A 146 -12.77 -4.38 -14.73
C ALA A 146 -12.53 -3.93 -16.18
N LEU A 147 -11.61 -2.98 -16.41
CA LEU A 147 -11.31 -2.46 -17.75
C LEU A 147 -10.14 -3.21 -18.39
N PRO A 148 -10.11 -3.35 -19.73
CA PRO A 148 -8.96 -3.95 -20.42
C PRO A 148 -7.72 -3.03 -20.32
N PRO A 149 -6.50 -3.55 -20.54
CA PRO A 149 -5.25 -2.80 -20.34
C PRO A 149 -5.21 -1.46 -21.07
N GLU A 150 -5.64 -1.41 -22.33
CA GLU A 150 -5.68 -0.20 -23.16
C GLU A 150 -6.52 0.93 -22.54
N ASP A 151 -7.61 0.58 -21.85
CA ASP A 151 -8.51 1.52 -21.21
C ASP A 151 -8.07 1.92 -19.80
N ASN A 152 -7.20 1.12 -19.17
CA ASN A 152 -6.52 1.51 -17.94
C ASN A 152 -5.27 2.39 -18.19
N GLN A 153 -4.84 2.61 -19.44
CA GLN A 153 -3.58 3.30 -19.75
C GLN A 153 -3.48 4.72 -19.15
N PHE A 154 -4.60 5.43 -18.96
CA PHE A 154 -4.61 6.74 -18.29
C PHE A 154 -4.11 6.67 -16.84
N ILE A 155 -4.41 5.56 -16.13
CA ILE A 155 -3.93 5.30 -14.77
C ILE A 155 -2.41 5.11 -14.79
N TYR A 156 -1.90 4.26 -15.69
CA TYR A 156 -0.47 4.00 -15.83
C TYR A 156 0.32 5.27 -16.19
N ASN A 157 -0.22 6.13 -17.06
CA ASN A 157 0.40 7.41 -17.42
C ASN A 157 0.49 8.38 -16.23
N ALA A 158 -0.60 8.54 -15.47
CA ALA A 158 -0.60 9.40 -14.29
C ALA A 158 0.31 8.85 -13.17
N VAL A 159 0.29 7.53 -12.94
CA VAL A 159 1.12 6.86 -11.94
C VAL A 159 2.61 6.91 -12.29
N ALA A 160 2.97 6.77 -13.57
CA ALA A 160 4.34 6.97 -14.05
C ALA A 160 4.81 8.41 -13.82
N THR A 161 4.05 9.41 -14.31
CA THR A 161 4.36 10.84 -14.16
C THR A 161 4.51 11.26 -12.68
N HIS A 162 3.72 10.68 -11.78
CA HIS A 162 3.71 11.00 -10.34
C HIS A 162 4.32 9.87 -9.47
N CYS A 163 5.28 9.10 -10.01
CA CYS A 163 5.79 7.87 -9.39
C CYS A 163 6.21 8.04 -7.92
N ILE A 164 7.00 9.07 -7.59
CA ILE A 164 7.44 9.31 -6.20
C ILE A 164 6.26 9.62 -5.29
N GLU A 165 5.37 10.53 -5.71
CA GLU A 165 4.22 10.97 -4.92
C GLU A 165 3.25 9.81 -4.60
N VAL A 166 3.02 8.93 -5.57
CA VAL A 166 2.19 7.73 -5.40
C VAL A 166 2.91 6.69 -4.52
N ALA A 167 4.16 6.36 -4.83
CA ALA A 167 4.90 5.29 -4.15
C ALA A 167 5.21 5.59 -2.68
N THR A 168 5.31 6.86 -2.30
CA THR A 168 5.57 7.32 -0.91
C THR A 168 4.30 7.61 -0.11
N HIS A 169 3.11 7.38 -0.68
CA HIS A 169 1.84 7.58 0.00
C HIS A 169 1.26 6.28 0.59
N ARG A 170 0.71 6.33 1.81
CA ARG A 170 0.17 5.17 2.56
C ARG A 170 -0.81 4.28 1.79
N HIS A 171 -1.62 4.88 0.90
CA HIS A 171 -2.56 4.17 0.03
C HIS A 171 -1.97 3.99 -1.38
N GLY A 172 -1.12 4.92 -1.81
CA GLY A 172 -0.57 4.95 -3.16
C GLY A 172 0.45 3.85 -3.42
N CYS A 173 1.26 3.49 -2.42
CA CYS A 173 2.17 2.35 -2.52
C CYS A 173 1.43 1.02 -2.75
N CYS A 174 0.24 0.86 -2.15
CA CYS A 174 -0.62 -0.30 -2.33
C CYS A 174 -1.28 -0.30 -3.72
N VAL A 175 -1.81 0.84 -4.18
CA VAL A 175 -2.40 0.93 -5.52
C VAL A 175 -1.34 0.73 -6.61
N LEU A 176 -0.13 1.26 -6.44
CA LEU A 176 0.99 1.06 -7.38
C LEU A 176 1.36 -0.42 -7.53
N GLN A 177 1.37 -1.19 -6.43
CA GLN A 177 1.54 -2.65 -6.50
C GLN A 177 0.39 -3.31 -7.27
N ARG A 178 -0.86 -2.89 -7.05
CA ARG A 178 -2.03 -3.37 -7.83
C ARG A 178 -1.97 -3.00 -9.30
N CYS A 179 -1.39 -1.85 -9.66
CA CYS A 179 -1.11 -1.53 -11.07
C CYS A 179 -0.11 -2.55 -11.65
N ILE A 180 0.95 -2.90 -10.92
CA ILE A 180 1.93 -3.90 -11.39
C ILE A 180 1.31 -5.31 -11.49
N ASP A 181 0.42 -5.71 -10.58
CA ASP A 181 -0.35 -6.97 -10.69
C ASP A 181 -1.10 -7.04 -12.05
N HIS A 182 -1.88 -6.01 -12.36
CA HIS A 182 -2.80 -5.96 -13.52
C HIS A 182 -2.16 -5.46 -14.83
N ALA A 183 -0.89 -5.07 -14.81
CA ALA A 183 -0.20 -4.50 -15.95
C ALA A 183 0.00 -5.51 -17.09
N SER A 184 -0.29 -5.06 -18.33
CA SER A 184 0.31 -5.67 -19.53
C SER A 184 1.85 -5.58 -19.48
N GLU A 185 2.57 -6.31 -20.34
CA GLU A 185 4.04 -6.26 -20.34
C GLU A 185 4.57 -4.82 -20.58
N SER A 186 3.97 -4.07 -21.50
CA SER A 186 4.37 -2.68 -21.78
C SER A 186 4.10 -1.74 -20.59
N GLN A 187 2.94 -1.87 -19.93
CA GLN A 187 2.60 -1.11 -18.73
C GLN A 187 3.51 -1.44 -17.55
N ARG A 188 3.88 -2.72 -17.41
CA ARG A 188 4.79 -3.20 -16.36
C ARG A 188 6.19 -2.62 -16.56
N ILE A 189 6.68 -2.64 -17.79
CA ILE A 189 7.97 -2.01 -18.17
C ILE A 189 7.91 -0.50 -17.92
N GLN A 190 6.84 0.19 -18.32
CA GLN A 190 6.64 1.64 -18.06
C GLN A 190 6.78 1.97 -16.57
N LEU A 191 6.01 1.30 -15.70
CA LEU A 191 6.05 1.55 -14.26
C LEU A 191 7.39 1.17 -13.63
N VAL A 192 7.94 0.00 -13.98
CA VAL A 192 9.21 -0.46 -13.39
C VAL A 192 10.39 0.40 -13.84
N THR A 193 10.36 0.98 -15.04
CA THR A 193 11.36 1.96 -15.49
C THR A 193 11.36 3.19 -14.59
N GLU A 194 10.19 3.78 -14.31
CA GLU A 194 10.08 4.93 -13.40
C GLU A 194 10.44 4.59 -11.94
N ILE A 195 10.01 3.43 -11.43
CA ILE A 195 10.37 2.97 -10.08
C ILE A 195 11.89 2.77 -9.99
N THR A 196 12.53 2.23 -11.02
CA THR A 196 13.98 2.01 -11.07
C THR A 196 14.74 3.34 -11.12
N TYR A 197 14.32 4.26 -11.98
CA TYR A 197 14.92 5.59 -12.10
C TYR A 197 14.86 6.36 -10.77
N ASN A 198 13.73 6.28 -10.05
CA ASN A 198 13.53 6.94 -8.77
C ASN A 198 13.97 6.09 -7.55
N SER A 199 14.54 4.90 -7.76
CA SER A 199 14.72 3.87 -6.72
C SER A 199 15.52 4.33 -5.50
N LEU A 200 16.60 5.09 -5.69
CA LEU A 200 17.42 5.65 -4.59
C LEU A 200 16.61 6.56 -3.65
N THR A 201 15.61 7.28 -4.15
CA THR A 201 14.68 8.06 -3.33
C THR A 201 13.69 7.13 -2.64
N LEU A 202 13.08 6.21 -3.40
CA LEU A 202 12.01 5.34 -2.91
C LEU A 202 12.47 4.40 -1.77
N VAL A 203 13.66 3.81 -1.84
CA VAL A 203 14.14 2.89 -0.80
C VAL A 203 14.34 3.53 0.57
N GLN A 204 14.52 4.85 0.61
CA GLN A 204 14.72 5.61 1.85
C GLN A 204 13.40 6.00 2.52
N ASP A 205 12.28 5.90 1.81
CA ASP A 205 10.94 6.22 2.33
C ASP A 205 10.30 5.03 3.08
N ALA A 206 9.41 5.35 4.03
CA ALA A 206 8.70 4.38 4.86
C ALA A 206 7.71 3.47 4.08
N PHE A 207 7.21 3.93 2.94
CA PHE A 207 6.32 3.19 2.05
C PHE A 207 7.01 2.79 0.74
N GLY A 208 7.80 3.68 0.14
CA GLY A 208 8.50 3.47 -1.12
C GLY A 208 9.45 2.27 -1.12
N ASN A 209 10.05 1.94 0.03
CA ASN A 209 10.90 0.75 0.16
C ASN A 209 10.15 -0.56 -0.13
N TYR A 210 8.86 -0.63 0.15
CA TYR A 210 8.03 -1.80 -0.17
C TYR A 210 7.70 -1.90 -1.65
N VAL A 211 7.55 -0.76 -2.35
CA VAL A 211 7.37 -0.72 -3.81
C VAL A 211 8.59 -1.29 -4.52
N VAL A 212 9.80 -0.89 -4.11
CA VAL A 212 11.04 -1.41 -4.72
C VAL A 212 11.24 -2.89 -4.38
N GLN A 213 10.95 -3.32 -3.15
CA GLN A 213 10.97 -4.75 -2.80
C GLN A 213 9.96 -5.57 -3.62
N TYR A 214 8.76 -5.03 -3.86
CA TYR A 214 7.75 -5.69 -4.67
C TYR A 214 8.21 -5.87 -6.14
N VAL A 215 8.93 -4.89 -6.73
CA VAL A 215 9.55 -5.07 -8.05
C VAL A 215 10.62 -6.16 -8.03
N LEU A 216 11.42 -6.27 -6.97
CA LEU A 216 12.39 -7.37 -6.79
C LEU A 216 11.70 -8.73 -6.61
N ASP A 217 10.49 -8.76 -6.02
CA ASP A 217 9.66 -9.96 -5.87
C ASP A 217 9.02 -10.46 -7.18
N LEU A 218 8.99 -9.64 -8.24
CA LEU A 218 8.62 -10.12 -9.59
C LEU A 218 9.63 -11.14 -10.15
N ASN A 219 10.84 -11.20 -9.59
CA ASN A 219 11.91 -12.12 -9.97
C ASN A 219 12.31 -12.07 -11.47
N ASP A 220 12.17 -10.89 -12.09
CA ASP A 220 12.69 -10.61 -13.44
C ASP A 220 14.10 -10.04 -13.34
N ASN A 221 15.09 -10.79 -13.86
CA ASN A 221 16.50 -10.41 -13.83
C ASN A 221 16.76 -9.04 -14.46
N ARG A 222 16.00 -8.63 -15.49
CA ARG A 222 16.14 -7.32 -16.16
C ARG A 222 15.91 -6.18 -15.17
N PHE A 223 14.88 -6.32 -14.33
CA PHE A 223 14.50 -5.32 -13.33
C PHE A 223 15.41 -5.37 -12.11
N ILE A 224 15.78 -6.57 -11.65
CA ILE A 224 16.73 -6.75 -10.54
C ILE A 224 18.08 -6.13 -10.88
N GLU A 225 18.66 -6.44 -12.05
CA GLU A 225 19.95 -5.90 -12.48
C GLU A 225 19.92 -4.37 -12.58
N ALA A 226 18.83 -3.81 -13.12
CA ALA A 226 18.66 -2.36 -13.25
C ALA A 226 18.58 -1.65 -11.89
N ILE A 227 17.85 -2.22 -10.91
CA ILE A 227 17.79 -1.69 -9.53
C ILE A 227 19.14 -1.83 -8.83
N VAL A 228 19.81 -2.99 -8.93
CA VAL A 228 21.13 -3.21 -8.34
C VAL A 228 22.14 -2.19 -8.86
N ARG A 229 22.15 -1.91 -10.17
CA ARG A 229 23.01 -0.91 -10.80
C ARG A 229 22.82 0.51 -10.22
N GLN A 230 21.60 0.90 -9.81
CA GLN A 230 21.35 2.20 -9.17
C GLN A 230 21.95 2.30 -7.76
N PHE A 231 22.09 1.19 -7.03
CA PHE A 231 22.56 1.20 -5.65
C PHE A 231 24.09 1.18 -5.52
N LEU A 232 24.81 0.77 -6.56
CA LEU A 232 26.27 0.74 -6.56
C LEU A 232 26.86 2.15 -6.31
N GLY A 233 27.86 2.22 -5.44
CA GLY A 233 28.40 3.47 -4.89
C GLY A 233 27.71 3.96 -3.61
N ASN A 234 26.46 3.50 -3.37
CA ASN A 234 25.62 3.91 -2.25
C ASN A 234 25.27 2.77 -1.29
N VAL A 235 25.62 1.50 -1.59
CA VAL A 235 25.24 0.31 -0.80
C VAL A 235 25.59 0.50 0.67
N SER A 236 26.78 1.02 0.97
CA SER A 236 27.26 1.27 2.33
C SER A 236 26.36 2.23 3.12
N ALA A 237 25.83 3.26 2.45
CA ALA A 237 24.98 4.27 3.08
C ALA A 237 23.54 3.74 3.27
N LEU A 238 22.98 3.14 2.21
CA LEU A 238 21.65 2.53 2.22
C LEU A 238 21.54 1.41 3.27
N SER A 239 22.62 0.66 3.50
CA SER A 239 22.69 -0.40 4.52
C SER A 239 22.50 0.12 5.95
N ALA A 240 22.91 1.36 6.23
CA ALA A 240 22.86 1.96 7.57
C ALA A 240 21.55 2.73 7.86
N GLN A 241 20.54 2.58 7.01
CA GLN A 241 19.26 3.28 7.10
C GLN A 241 18.11 2.28 7.37
N LYS A 242 17.12 2.71 8.15
CA LYS A 242 16.02 1.85 8.64
C LYS A 242 15.22 1.14 7.54
N PHE A 243 14.98 1.80 6.41
CA PHE A 243 14.10 1.31 5.35
C PHE A 243 14.87 0.66 4.21
N SER A 244 15.88 1.33 3.66
CA SER A 244 16.66 0.84 2.52
C SER A 244 17.54 -0.36 2.84
N SER A 245 17.93 -0.58 4.09
CA SER A 245 18.66 -1.79 4.51
C SER A 245 17.91 -3.08 4.15
N ASN A 246 16.58 -3.11 4.34
CA ASN A 246 15.74 -4.24 3.93
C ASN A 246 15.80 -4.49 2.42
N VAL A 247 15.88 -3.42 1.62
CA VAL A 247 15.99 -3.50 0.16
C VAL A 247 17.38 -3.95 -0.28
N VAL A 248 18.44 -3.51 0.40
CA VAL A 248 19.81 -4.02 0.15
C VAL A 248 19.90 -5.51 0.51
N GLU A 249 19.32 -5.94 1.63
CA GLU A 249 19.20 -7.37 1.95
C GLU A 249 18.44 -8.13 0.86
N LYS A 250 17.32 -7.59 0.36
CA LYS A 250 16.55 -8.19 -0.73
C LYS A 250 17.40 -8.34 -1.98
N CYS A 251 18.11 -7.29 -2.42
CA CYS A 251 19.02 -7.33 -3.56
C CYS A 251 20.10 -8.40 -3.40
N ILE A 252 20.74 -8.52 -2.23
CA ILE A 252 21.74 -9.59 -1.97
C ILE A 252 21.13 -10.99 -2.15
N ARG A 253 19.86 -11.19 -1.76
CA ARG A 253 19.19 -12.50 -1.89
C ARG A 253 18.82 -12.83 -3.34
N VAL A 254 18.26 -11.87 -4.09
CA VAL A 254 17.66 -12.14 -5.42
C VAL A 254 18.57 -11.84 -6.62
N ALA A 255 19.64 -11.06 -6.46
CA ALA A 255 20.56 -10.75 -7.57
C ALA A 255 21.22 -12.01 -8.14
N ASP A 256 21.73 -11.90 -9.37
CA ASP A 256 22.60 -12.90 -9.97
C ASP A 256 23.98 -12.92 -9.28
N ALA A 257 24.89 -13.79 -9.71
CA ALA A 257 26.26 -13.85 -9.18
C ALA A 257 27.00 -12.50 -9.33
N THR A 258 26.87 -11.84 -10.49
CA THR A 258 27.57 -10.60 -10.83
C THR A 258 27.11 -9.44 -9.95
N GLY A 259 25.80 -9.19 -9.90
CA GLY A 259 25.20 -8.12 -9.11
C GLY A 259 25.40 -8.33 -7.62
N ARG A 260 25.18 -9.55 -7.11
CA ARG A 260 25.43 -9.89 -5.70
C ARG A 260 26.89 -9.66 -5.31
N ARG A 261 27.84 -10.09 -6.15
CA ARG A 261 29.27 -9.87 -5.91
C ARG A 261 29.56 -8.36 -5.81
N ALA A 262 29.10 -7.56 -6.77
CA ALA A 262 29.32 -6.12 -6.77
C ALA A 262 28.77 -5.41 -5.51
N ILE A 263 27.59 -5.80 -5.02
CA ILE A 263 27.01 -5.27 -3.77
C ILE A 263 27.91 -5.58 -2.56
N ILE A 264 28.37 -6.83 -2.46
CA ILE A 264 29.15 -7.30 -1.30
C ILE A 264 30.59 -6.75 -1.34
N ASP A 265 31.17 -6.54 -2.51
CA ASP A 265 32.48 -5.88 -2.67
C ASP A 265 32.46 -4.43 -2.15
N GLU A 266 31.35 -3.70 -2.29
CA GLU A 266 31.22 -2.35 -1.71
C GLU A 266 31.13 -2.39 -0.16
N LEU A 267 30.49 -3.41 0.41
CA LEU A 267 30.44 -3.63 1.86
C LEU A 267 31.83 -3.96 2.45
N LEU A 268 32.70 -4.60 1.66
CA LEU A 268 34.03 -5.06 2.06
C LEU A 268 35.07 -3.95 2.29
N VAL A 269 34.74 -2.68 2.01
CA VAL A 269 35.65 -1.56 2.28
C VAL A 269 35.95 -1.46 3.78
N LYS A 270 37.16 -1.86 4.20
CA LYS A 270 37.58 -2.08 5.60
C LYS A 270 37.11 -1.01 6.60
N ASN A 271 37.32 0.27 6.31
CA ASN A 271 36.96 1.41 7.17
C ASN A 271 35.44 1.71 7.21
N ARG A 272 34.67 1.13 6.27
CA ARG A 272 33.20 1.15 6.27
C ARG A 272 32.66 -0.07 7.02
N LEU A 273 33.17 -1.27 6.74
CA LEU A 273 32.66 -2.52 7.32
C LEU A 273 32.62 -2.51 8.85
N GLU A 274 33.64 -1.95 9.52
CA GLU A 274 33.62 -1.80 10.99
C GLU A 274 32.42 -0.98 11.50
N ARG A 275 32.05 0.10 10.80
CA ARG A 275 30.88 0.90 11.16
C ARG A 275 29.59 0.13 10.89
N LEU A 276 29.50 -0.56 9.75
CA LEU A 276 28.33 -1.38 9.38
C LEU A 276 28.08 -2.52 10.37
N LEU A 277 29.14 -3.17 10.87
CA LEU A 277 29.06 -4.22 11.90
C LEU A 277 28.50 -3.74 13.25
N ARG A 278 28.61 -2.45 13.55
CA ARG A 278 28.16 -1.83 14.82
C ARG A 278 26.83 -1.09 14.68
N ASP A 279 26.40 -0.81 13.45
CA ASP A 279 25.18 -0.06 13.14
C ASP A 279 23.92 -0.87 13.44
N SER A 280 22.83 -0.18 13.82
CA SER A 280 21.55 -0.77 14.18
C SER A 280 20.86 -1.55 13.04
N PHE A 281 21.15 -1.23 11.79
CA PHE A 281 20.53 -1.81 10.59
C PHE A 281 21.56 -2.58 9.74
N ALA A 282 22.72 -1.99 9.47
CA ALA A 282 23.69 -2.58 8.54
C ALA A 282 24.29 -3.91 9.03
N ASN A 283 24.24 -4.18 10.35
CA ASN A 283 24.64 -5.48 10.89
C ASN A 283 23.80 -6.64 10.32
N TYR A 284 22.53 -6.40 9.94
CA TYR A 284 21.68 -7.39 9.28
C TYR A 284 22.08 -7.58 7.81
N VAL A 285 22.40 -6.48 7.11
CA VAL A 285 22.93 -6.53 5.73
C VAL A 285 24.24 -7.33 5.67
N VAL A 286 25.17 -7.13 6.60
CA VAL A 286 26.43 -7.90 6.67
C VAL A 286 26.18 -9.37 7.02
N GLN A 287 25.17 -9.66 7.87
CA GLN A 287 24.76 -11.05 8.15
C GLN A 287 24.16 -11.74 6.92
N THR A 288 23.43 -11.03 6.07
CA THR A 288 22.89 -11.53 4.81
C THR A 288 23.98 -11.65 3.74
N ALA A 289 24.93 -10.72 3.66
CA ALA A 289 26.14 -10.87 2.83
C ALA A 289 26.92 -12.15 3.20
N LEU A 290 27.09 -12.46 4.49
CA LEU A 290 27.74 -13.70 4.95
C LEU A 290 26.98 -15.00 4.62
N ASP A 291 25.67 -14.95 4.34
CA ASP A 291 24.89 -16.14 3.96
C ASP A 291 24.89 -16.40 2.45
N TYR A 292 25.05 -15.35 1.63
CA TYR A 292 24.91 -15.43 0.17
C TYR A 292 26.22 -15.18 -0.60
N ALA A 293 27.27 -14.65 0.03
CA ALA A 293 28.56 -14.44 -0.60
C ALA A 293 29.16 -15.75 -1.14
N GLU A 294 29.73 -15.68 -2.34
CA GLU A 294 30.49 -16.80 -2.92
C GLU A 294 31.73 -17.13 -2.07
N PRO A 295 32.25 -18.38 -2.09
CA PRO A 295 33.27 -18.83 -1.14
C PRO A 295 34.51 -17.91 -1.01
N ALA A 296 35.02 -17.40 -2.13
CA ALA A 296 36.18 -16.49 -2.13
C ALA A 296 35.86 -15.12 -1.49
N GLN A 297 34.71 -14.54 -1.83
CA GLN A 297 34.25 -13.25 -1.28
C GLN A 297 33.86 -13.39 0.19
N ARG A 298 33.28 -14.54 0.58
CA ARG A 298 32.96 -14.85 1.96
C ARG A 298 34.22 -15.02 2.81
N ALA A 299 35.28 -15.65 2.28
CA ALA A 299 36.58 -15.71 2.96
C ALA A 299 37.10 -14.29 3.27
N GLN A 300 37.05 -13.36 2.31
CA GLN A 300 37.43 -11.96 2.50
C GLN A 300 36.57 -11.24 3.56
N LEU A 301 35.25 -11.49 3.59
CA LEU A 301 34.38 -11.00 4.67
C LEU A 301 34.85 -11.53 6.03
N VAL A 302 35.09 -12.84 6.15
CA VAL A 302 35.55 -13.46 7.40
C VAL A 302 36.90 -12.90 7.86
N GLU A 303 37.87 -12.75 6.95
CA GLU A 303 39.19 -12.19 7.25
C GLU A 303 39.10 -10.73 7.70
N THR A 304 38.24 -9.92 7.08
CA THR A 304 38.06 -8.50 7.45
C THR A 304 37.28 -8.34 8.76
N ILE A 305 36.30 -9.21 9.04
CA ILE A 305 35.47 -9.18 10.25
C ILE A 305 36.23 -9.72 11.47
N ARG A 306 37.07 -10.75 11.32
CA ARG A 306 37.72 -11.48 12.44
C ARG A 306 38.49 -10.58 13.42
N PRO A 307 39.27 -9.56 13.01
CA PRO A 307 39.93 -8.62 13.93
C PRO A 307 38.96 -7.72 14.72
N ILE A 308 37.76 -7.48 14.20
CA ILE A 308 36.74 -6.60 14.79
C ILE A 308 35.86 -7.37 15.79
N LEU A 309 35.66 -8.67 15.58
CA LEU A 309 34.83 -9.53 16.44
C LEU A 309 35.07 -9.36 17.95
N PRO A 310 36.32 -9.29 18.48
CA PRO A 310 36.53 -9.15 19.93
C PRO A 310 35.87 -7.91 20.55
N MET A 311 35.66 -6.85 19.76
CA MET A 311 35.03 -5.60 20.19
C MET A 311 33.49 -5.68 20.20
N ILE A 312 32.90 -6.52 19.32
CA ILE A 312 31.44 -6.63 19.16
C ILE A 312 30.83 -7.94 19.71
N ARG A 313 31.63 -8.97 20.01
CA ARG A 313 31.17 -10.33 20.42
C ARG A 313 30.18 -10.38 21.59
N ASN A 314 30.13 -9.35 22.43
CA ASN A 314 29.21 -9.30 23.56
C ASN A 314 27.81 -8.79 23.18
N THR A 315 27.64 -8.16 22.02
CA THR A 315 26.34 -7.67 21.53
C THR A 315 25.50 -8.80 20.90
N PRO A 316 24.16 -8.66 20.81
CA PRO A 316 23.32 -9.68 20.16
C PRO A 316 23.70 -9.95 18.70
N TYR A 317 24.05 -8.90 17.94
CA TYR A 317 24.47 -9.03 16.54
C TYR A 317 25.88 -9.63 16.41
N GLY A 318 26.82 -9.24 17.26
CA GLY A 318 28.18 -9.81 17.27
C GLY A 318 28.17 -11.32 17.51
N LYS A 319 27.32 -11.81 18.43
CA LYS A 319 27.10 -13.25 18.64
C LYS A 319 26.58 -13.96 17.39
N ARG A 320 25.58 -13.40 16.70
CA ARG A 320 25.03 -13.97 15.45
C ARG A 320 26.06 -14.04 14.33
N ILE A 321 26.84 -12.98 14.15
CA ILE A 321 27.93 -12.90 13.16
C ILE A 321 29.01 -13.94 13.49
N GLN A 322 29.44 -14.04 14.76
CA GLN A 322 30.38 -15.07 15.20
C GLN A 322 29.86 -16.49 14.92
N SER A 323 28.58 -16.78 15.17
CA SER A 323 27.96 -18.08 14.88
C SER A 323 27.86 -18.40 13.38
N LYS A 324 27.73 -17.40 12.50
CA LYS A 324 27.80 -17.59 11.03
C LYS A 324 29.22 -17.95 10.59
N ILE A 325 30.24 -17.31 11.17
CA ILE A 325 31.65 -17.57 10.86
C ILE A 325 32.09 -18.96 11.37
N GLN A 326 31.62 -19.38 12.55
CA GLN A 326 32.00 -20.66 13.16
C GLN A 326 31.40 -21.89 12.47
N ARG A 327 30.12 -21.85 12.04
CA ARG A 327 29.46 -22.99 11.37
C ARG A 327 30.28 -23.53 10.20
N GLU A 328 30.73 -22.63 9.34
CA GLU A 328 31.46 -22.99 8.13
C GLU A 328 32.89 -23.49 8.39
N THR A 329 33.50 -23.10 9.52
CA THR A 329 34.81 -23.65 9.97
C THR A 329 34.66 -25.14 10.29
N ASN A 330 33.54 -25.53 10.89
CA ASN A 330 33.23 -26.91 11.22
C ASN A 330 32.82 -27.72 9.98
N GLU A 331 32.11 -27.12 9.02
CA GLU A 331 31.76 -27.76 7.74
C GLU A 331 33.03 -28.06 6.91
N HIS A 332 33.97 -27.12 6.81
CA HIS A 332 35.26 -27.33 6.15
C HIS A 332 36.16 -28.35 6.87
N MET A 333 36.14 -28.40 8.21
CA MET A 333 36.85 -29.44 8.96
C MET A 333 36.19 -30.82 8.83
N GLY A 334 34.85 -30.89 8.77
CA GLY A 334 34.10 -32.13 8.60
C GLY A 334 34.43 -32.86 7.29
N HIS A 335 34.67 -32.11 6.20
CA HIS A 335 35.12 -32.67 4.92
C HIS A 335 36.61 -33.10 4.90
N ARG A 336 37.42 -32.75 5.91
CA ARG A 336 38.83 -33.20 6.04
C ARG A 336 39.04 -34.35 7.04
N GLY A 337 38.06 -34.67 7.88
CA GLY A 337 38.16 -35.74 8.89
C GLY A 337 37.82 -37.16 8.40
N GLY A 338 37.39 -37.31 7.14
CA GLY A 338 36.78 -38.53 6.60
C GLY A 338 37.71 -39.63 6.08
N TYR A 339 38.86 -39.89 6.71
CA TYR A 339 39.73 -41.03 6.34
C TYR A 339 39.84 -42.02 7.51
N HIS A 340 38.96 -43.02 7.52
CA HIS A 340 39.03 -44.13 8.47
C HIS A 340 40.15 -45.11 8.11
N HIS A 341 40.98 -45.44 9.09
CA HIS A 341 42.01 -46.47 9.00
C HIS A 341 41.35 -47.85 8.86
N HIS A 342 41.72 -48.62 7.84
CA HIS A 342 41.29 -50.02 7.70
C HIS A 342 41.87 -50.89 8.83
N GLY A 343 41.03 -51.74 9.41
CA GLY A 343 41.40 -52.90 10.21
C GLY A 343 40.61 -54.12 9.75
N HIS A 344 41.28 -55.15 9.24
CA HIS A 344 40.64 -56.38 8.76
C HIS A 344 40.14 -57.26 9.91
N GLY A 345 38.97 -57.88 9.72
CA GLY A 345 38.48 -59.01 10.50
C GLY A 345 37.57 -59.88 9.64
N HIS A 346 37.96 -61.15 9.40
CA HIS A 346 37.13 -62.11 8.68
C HIS A 346 35.92 -62.55 9.53
N HIS A 347 34.76 -62.78 8.91
CA HIS A 347 34.20 -64.14 8.74
C HIS A 347 32.86 -64.17 7.99
N GLN A 348 32.78 -65.12 7.04
CA GLN A 348 31.63 -65.87 6.50
C GLN A 348 30.25 -65.22 6.25
N ALA A 349 29.75 -65.48 5.04
CA ALA A 349 28.39 -65.16 4.59
C ALA A 349 27.36 -66.21 5.06
N PHE A 350 26.10 -65.75 5.23
CA PHE A 350 24.92 -66.59 5.06
C PHE A 350 23.74 -65.72 4.58
N ILE A 351 23.06 -66.17 3.52
CA ILE A 351 21.77 -65.64 3.06
C ILE A 351 20.74 -66.75 3.25
N PRO A 352 19.55 -66.42 3.77
CA PRO A 352 18.34 -66.87 3.10
C PRO A 352 17.31 -65.74 2.92
N ALA A 353 16.44 -65.92 1.94
CA ALA A 353 15.39 -64.97 1.57
C ALA A 353 14.01 -65.35 2.12
N GLY A 354 13.09 -64.38 2.14
CA GLY A 354 11.63 -64.61 2.15
C GLY A 354 10.95 -64.56 3.52
N GLY A 355 9.84 -63.80 3.59
CA GLY A 355 8.98 -63.73 4.78
C GLY A 355 7.93 -62.62 4.67
N TYR A 356 6.66 -63.00 4.55
CA TYR A 356 5.51 -62.10 4.37
C TYR A 356 4.78 -61.85 5.72
N TYR A 357 3.99 -60.77 5.79
CA TYR A 357 3.00 -60.41 6.84
C TYR A 357 3.49 -59.96 8.22
N GLY A 358 2.75 -59.00 8.82
CA GLY A 358 2.74 -58.77 10.27
C GLY A 358 2.69 -57.31 10.72
N VAL A 359 1.50 -56.67 10.71
CA VAL A 359 1.26 -55.44 11.49
C VAL A 359 0.92 -55.84 12.94
N PRO A 360 1.49 -55.16 13.95
CA PRO A 360 0.75 -54.91 15.18
C PRO A 360 0.72 -53.41 15.53
N THR A 361 -0.49 -52.91 15.75
CA THR A 361 -0.74 -51.62 16.41
C THR A 361 -0.23 -51.63 17.85
N PHE A 362 0.42 -50.54 18.28
CA PHE A 362 0.63 -50.29 19.72
C PHE A 362 0.27 -48.85 20.08
N ASN A 363 -0.70 -48.71 20.98
CA ASN A 363 -1.01 -47.44 21.63
C ASN A 363 0.04 -47.15 22.71
N GLY A 364 0.62 -45.95 22.68
CA GLY A 364 1.47 -45.42 23.74
C GLY A 364 1.64 -43.90 23.56
N PRO A 365 1.59 -43.09 24.64
CA PRO A 365 1.72 -41.65 24.53
C PRO A 365 3.19 -41.24 24.24
N PRO A 366 3.45 -40.24 23.39
CA PRO A 366 4.81 -39.78 23.12
C PRO A 366 5.36 -38.91 24.27
N PRO A 367 6.68 -38.94 24.53
CA PRO A 367 7.30 -38.12 25.56
C PRO A 367 7.49 -36.66 25.12
N HIS A 368 7.42 -35.74 26.09
CA HIS A 368 7.61 -34.30 25.85
C HIS A 368 9.06 -33.94 25.48
N TYR A 369 9.21 -33.10 24.45
CA TYR A 369 10.44 -32.34 24.15
C TYR A 369 10.09 -30.84 23.98
N PRO A 370 10.97 -29.90 24.38
CA PRO A 370 10.70 -28.46 24.32
C PRO A 370 10.87 -27.88 22.90
N PRO A 371 10.20 -26.76 22.57
CA PRO A 371 10.11 -26.26 21.20
C PRO A 371 11.36 -25.48 20.74
N HIS A 372 11.89 -25.85 19.58
CA HIS A 372 12.86 -25.03 18.84
C HIS A 372 12.14 -24.00 17.96
N LEU A 373 12.58 -22.74 18.03
CA LEU A 373 12.09 -21.65 17.18
C LEU A 373 12.65 -21.77 15.75
N ALA A 374 11.82 -22.22 14.81
CA ALA A 374 12.04 -22.07 13.38
C ALA A 374 11.13 -20.96 12.84
N HIS A 375 11.69 -19.82 12.41
CA HIS A 375 10.96 -18.80 11.66
C HIS A 375 11.22 -19.00 10.16
N GLY A 376 10.39 -19.84 9.53
CA GLY A 376 10.20 -19.79 8.09
C GLY A 376 9.16 -18.73 7.77
N MET A 377 9.54 -17.63 7.10
CA MET A 377 8.58 -16.62 6.65
C MET A 377 7.99 -17.04 5.30
N HIS A 378 6.81 -17.67 5.33
CA HIS A 378 5.90 -17.63 4.20
C HIS A 378 5.24 -16.24 4.12
N ALA A 379 5.12 -15.70 2.92
CA ALA A 379 4.39 -14.46 2.67
C ALA A 379 2.88 -14.66 2.97
N PRO A 380 2.21 -13.71 3.64
CA PRO A 380 0.77 -13.77 3.85
C PRO A 380 0.01 -13.39 2.56
N PRO A 381 -1.21 -13.89 2.34
CA PRO A 381 -2.02 -13.57 1.15
C PRO A 381 -2.56 -12.12 1.16
N PRO A 382 -3.00 -11.58 0.00
CA PRO A 382 -3.07 -10.12 -0.24
C PRO A 382 -4.20 -9.32 0.45
N HIS A 383 -4.76 -9.80 1.56
CA HIS A 383 -5.97 -9.21 2.20
C HIS A 383 -5.78 -8.72 3.65
N ALA A 384 -4.56 -8.74 4.20
CA ALA A 384 -4.31 -8.44 5.63
C ALA A 384 -3.85 -7.00 5.97
N PHE A 385 -3.97 -6.02 5.04
CA PHE A 385 -3.53 -4.64 5.29
C PHE A 385 -4.52 -3.77 6.10
N GLY A 386 -5.69 -4.29 6.46
CA GLY A 386 -6.73 -3.53 7.16
C GLY A 386 -6.55 -3.39 8.69
N GLU A 387 -5.85 -4.32 9.36
CA GLU A 387 -5.90 -4.43 10.83
C GLU A 387 -4.65 -3.91 11.58
N TYR A 388 -3.54 -3.66 10.89
CA TYR A 388 -2.31 -3.18 11.52
C TYR A 388 -2.39 -1.72 12.03
N ALA A 389 -3.47 -1.00 11.77
CA ALA A 389 -3.70 0.36 12.27
C ALA A 389 -4.18 0.46 13.73
N ARG A 390 -4.38 -0.67 14.44
CA ARG A 390 -4.83 -0.69 15.86
C ARG A 390 -3.85 -1.28 16.88
N ALA A 391 -2.73 -1.85 16.45
CA ALA A 391 -1.74 -2.43 17.36
C ALA A 391 -0.48 -1.55 17.44
N GLY A 392 -0.34 -0.79 18.54
CA GLY A 392 0.87 0.00 18.80
C GLY A 392 2.11 -0.88 19.03
N SER A 393 3.25 -0.49 18.45
CA SER A 393 4.52 -1.20 18.61
C SER A 393 5.09 -1.03 20.03
N PRO A 394 5.60 -2.09 20.69
CA PRO A 394 5.89 -2.09 22.12
C PRO A 394 7.30 -1.58 22.48
N TYR A 395 7.64 -0.33 22.13
CA TYR A 395 8.85 0.33 22.65
C TYR A 395 8.69 1.86 22.75
N LEU A 396 8.07 2.33 23.84
CA LEU A 396 8.26 3.67 24.40
C LEU A 396 7.73 3.71 25.84
N GLY A 397 8.61 3.96 26.80
CA GLY A 397 8.27 4.02 28.22
C GLY A 397 8.05 5.46 28.70
N GLN A 398 7.00 5.62 29.50
CA GLN A 398 6.84 6.63 30.56
C GLN A 398 7.04 8.13 30.20
N PHE A 399 5.94 8.87 30.14
CA PHE A 399 5.58 9.82 31.20
C PHE A 399 4.04 9.93 31.31
N ALA A 400 3.53 10.21 32.52
CA ALA A 400 2.11 10.35 32.84
C ALA A 400 1.55 11.74 32.43
N GLY A 401 0.24 12.01 32.31
CA GLY A 401 -0.95 11.16 32.46
C GLY A 401 -2.17 12.00 32.91
N TYR A 402 -3.38 11.72 32.41
CA TYR A 402 -4.71 12.14 32.92
C TYR A 402 -5.82 11.38 32.11
N PRO A 403 -7.11 11.37 32.49
CA PRO A 403 -7.92 10.15 32.46
C PRO A 403 -8.89 10.04 31.26
N PRO A 404 -9.43 8.82 30.98
CA PRO A 404 -10.31 8.59 29.83
C PRO A 404 -11.76 9.02 30.09
N ALA A 405 -12.38 9.65 29.09
CA ALA A 405 -13.82 9.87 29.04
C ALA A 405 -14.56 8.63 28.49
N MET A 406 -15.71 8.31 29.08
CA MET A 406 -16.51 7.12 28.77
C MET A 406 -17.22 7.22 27.41
N LEU A 407 -17.36 6.06 26.76
CA LEU A 407 -18.16 5.87 25.55
C LEU A 407 -19.58 5.42 25.94
N GLY A 408 -20.60 6.16 25.52
CA GLY A 408 -21.99 5.78 25.77
C GLY A 408 -23.01 6.78 25.22
N GLY A 409 -23.87 6.31 24.32
CA GLY A 409 -25.17 6.93 24.05
C GLY A 409 -26.25 5.84 24.06
N PRO A 410 -27.47 6.10 23.60
CA PRO A 410 -28.21 7.37 23.68
C PRO A 410 -29.63 7.16 24.24
N MET A 411 -30.18 8.08 25.04
CA MET A 411 -31.62 8.04 25.40
C MET A 411 -32.19 9.40 25.83
N GLY A 412 -33.42 9.68 25.36
CA GLY A 412 -34.49 10.23 26.21
C GLY A 412 -34.58 11.75 26.39
N ALA A 413 -35.69 12.34 25.91
CA ALA A 413 -36.09 13.72 26.19
C ALA A 413 -36.92 13.84 27.49
N GLY A 414 -36.97 15.05 28.09
CA GLY A 414 -37.96 15.40 29.13
C GLY A 414 -37.49 16.44 30.15
N PRO A 415 -38.10 17.64 30.24
CA PRO A 415 -37.66 18.72 31.15
C PRO A 415 -38.54 18.88 32.40
N ASN A 416 -37.95 19.30 33.53
CA ASN A 416 -38.52 20.26 34.51
C ASN A 416 -37.62 20.48 35.75
N GLY A 417 -37.76 21.64 36.41
CA GLY A 417 -37.53 21.73 37.87
C GLY A 417 -36.46 22.69 38.43
N SER A 418 -36.76 23.99 38.41
CA SER A 418 -36.61 24.94 39.54
C SER A 418 -35.38 24.94 40.49
N LEU A 419 -34.62 26.06 40.43
CA LEU A 419 -34.25 27.05 41.48
C LEU A 419 -34.65 26.82 42.97
N PRO A 420 -34.09 27.57 43.98
CA PRO A 420 -33.01 28.59 43.97
C PRO A 420 -31.96 28.46 45.13
N GLY A 421 -30.97 29.38 45.21
CA GLY A 421 -30.24 29.62 46.48
C GLY A 421 -28.92 30.42 46.40
N GLY A 422 -28.97 31.75 46.56
CA GLY A 422 -27.84 32.56 47.09
C GLY A 422 -28.00 32.77 48.61
N PRO A 423 -27.28 33.71 49.29
CA PRO A 423 -26.46 34.80 48.73
C PRO A 423 -25.10 35.14 49.45
N GLY A 424 -24.29 35.99 48.80
CA GLY A 424 -23.34 36.95 49.43
C GLY A 424 -22.05 36.43 50.09
N ALA A 425 -21.09 37.26 50.50
CA ALA A 425 -20.68 38.62 50.09
C ALA A 425 -19.34 39.01 50.78
N ALA A 426 -18.52 39.87 50.16
CA ALA A 426 -17.31 40.52 50.70
C ALA A 426 -16.10 39.61 51.12
N GLY A 427 -14.85 40.06 51.10
CA GLY A 427 -14.29 41.34 50.61
C GLY A 427 -12.79 41.50 50.92
N GLN A 428 -12.21 42.62 50.44
CA GLN A 428 -10.83 43.14 50.69
C GLN A 428 -9.64 42.30 50.17
N GLN A 429 -8.45 42.85 49.91
CA GLN A 429 -7.94 44.11 49.30
C GLN A 429 -6.41 44.14 49.53
N ALA A 430 -5.71 44.96 48.74
CA ALA A 430 -4.28 45.34 48.81
C ALA A 430 -3.25 44.39 48.15
N GLY A 431 -2.28 44.88 47.36
CA GLY A 431 -2.12 46.26 46.86
C GLY A 431 -0.74 46.56 46.24
N ALA A 432 -0.71 47.49 45.28
CA ALA A 432 0.47 48.10 44.61
C ALA A 432 1.41 47.18 43.80
N GLY A 433 2.01 47.62 42.68
CA GLY A 433 1.85 48.90 41.97
C GLY A 433 2.88 49.10 40.83
N PHE A 434 2.66 50.16 40.04
CA PHE A 434 3.55 50.74 39.01
C PHE A 434 3.72 50.07 37.63
N ALA A 435 3.01 50.65 36.65
CA ALA A 435 3.44 50.90 35.27
C ALA A 435 3.82 52.42 35.16
N PRO A 436 3.99 53.09 33.99
CA PRO A 436 3.90 52.65 32.59
C PRO A 436 4.96 53.27 31.62
N TYR A 437 4.85 52.95 30.32
CA TYR A 437 4.93 53.83 29.11
C TYR A 437 4.68 52.87 27.91
N ALA A 438 3.60 52.91 27.10
CA ALA A 438 3.04 53.97 26.24
C ALA A 438 4.01 54.37 25.10
N GLN A 439 3.62 54.48 23.81
CA GLN A 439 2.31 54.33 23.15
C GLN A 439 2.47 54.24 21.60
N ALA A 440 1.42 53.79 20.88
CA ALA A 440 1.15 54.03 19.44
C ALA A 440 2.16 53.48 18.39
N GLY A 441 1.82 53.27 17.12
CA GLY A 441 0.55 53.43 16.38
C GLY A 441 0.80 53.26 14.86
N PRO A 442 -0.18 52.87 14.02
CA PRO A 442 0.08 52.30 12.69
C PRO A 442 0.01 53.31 11.53
N GLY A 443 0.53 52.91 10.35
CA GLY A 443 0.40 53.64 9.08
C GLY A 443 0.53 52.72 7.86
N ALA A 444 -0.33 52.91 6.86
CA ALA A 444 -0.37 52.14 5.61
C ALA A 444 0.43 52.83 4.48
N GLY A 445 0.69 52.13 3.37
CA GLY A 445 1.28 52.72 2.16
C GLY A 445 1.51 51.71 1.02
N ASP A 446 0.90 51.95 -0.12
CA ASP A 446 0.93 51.12 -1.34
C ASP A 446 2.21 51.27 -2.19
N PHE A 447 2.24 50.44 -3.26
CA PHE A 447 2.82 50.65 -4.59
C PHE A 447 4.13 49.94 -5.04
N ALA A 448 3.99 49.45 -6.28
CA ALA A 448 4.96 49.33 -7.38
C ALA A 448 5.66 47.98 -7.61
N ALA A 449 5.31 47.38 -8.74
CA ALA A 449 6.10 46.38 -9.46
C ALA A 449 7.13 47.07 -10.40
N PRO A 450 8.15 46.34 -10.88
CA PRO A 450 8.83 46.66 -12.12
C PRO A 450 8.39 45.73 -13.26
N SER A 451 8.27 46.29 -14.46
CA SER A 451 7.90 45.59 -15.71
C SER A 451 8.89 45.91 -16.83
N SER A 452 8.96 45.05 -17.85
CA SER A 452 9.59 45.30 -19.18
C SER A 452 11.15 45.42 -19.19
N GLN A 453 11.88 45.19 -20.29
CA GLN A 453 11.52 44.65 -21.62
C GLN A 453 12.74 44.08 -22.41
N ASN A 454 12.44 43.24 -23.43
CA ASN A 454 13.17 43.02 -24.70
C ASN A 454 14.46 42.16 -24.76
N ALA A 455 14.84 41.61 -25.93
CA ALA A 455 14.09 41.13 -27.13
C ALA A 455 15.06 40.47 -28.14
N HIS A 456 14.54 39.69 -29.10
CA HIS A 456 15.22 39.13 -30.30
C HIS A 456 16.34 38.09 -30.05
N GLY A 457 16.51 37.05 -30.89
CA GLY A 457 15.70 36.61 -32.04
C GLY A 457 16.49 35.65 -32.96
N GLY A 458 15.82 35.01 -33.92
CA GLY A 458 16.47 34.35 -35.08
C GLY A 458 16.25 32.84 -35.22
N LEU A 459 15.27 32.47 -36.06
CA LEU A 459 15.26 31.21 -36.81
C LEU A 459 16.05 31.37 -38.13
N PRO A 460 16.51 30.28 -38.76
CA PRO A 460 16.15 30.11 -40.17
C PRO A 460 15.79 28.67 -40.60
N SER A 461 14.58 28.55 -41.16
CA SER A 461 14.26 27.93 -42.47
C SER A 461 15.02 26.69 -43.03
N ALA A 462 14.30 25.55 -43.01
CA ALA A 462 13.92 24.72 -44.17
C ALA A 462 14.84 23.66 -44.85
N ALA A 463 14.12 22.66 -45.41
CA ALA A 463 14.44 21.70 -46.48
C ALA A 463 15.11 20.35 -46.15
N GLY A 464 14.47 19.25 -46.59
CA GLY A 464 15.02 17.88 -46.59
C GLY A 464 13.96 16.79 -46.83
N TYR A 465 13.93 16.21 -48.04
CA TYR A 465 13.08 15.06 -48.42
C TYR A 465 13.76 13.71 -48.09
N ALA A 466 12.98 12.71 -47.66
CA ALA A 466 13.11 11.24 -47.83
C ALA A 466 12.19 10.59 -46.76
N THR A 467 11.15 9.79 -47.04
CA THR A 467 10.99 8.65 -47.95
C THR A 467 12.03 7.54 -47.72
N PHE A 468 11.69 6.57 -46.88
CA PHE A 468 12.07 5.17 -47.08
C PHE A 468 10.97 4.25 -46.56
N ALA A 469 10.73 3.16 -47.29
CA ALA A 469 9.84 2.09 -46.88
C ALA A 469 10.67 0.82 -46.65
N MET A 470 10.39 0.11 -45.56
CA MET A 470 10.27 -1.34 -45.44
C MET A 470 9.63 -1.68 -44.10
#